data_AF-A0A2D7AT33-F1
#
_entry.id   AF-A0A2D7AT33-F1
#
_cell.length_a   1.000
_cell.length_b   1.000
_cell.length_c   1.000
_cell.angle_alpha   90.00
_cell.angle_beta   90.00
_cell.angle_gamma   90.00
#
_symmetry.space_group_name_H-M   'P 1'
#
loop_
_entity.id
_entity.type
_entity.pdbx_description
1 polymer ?
#
loop_
_entity_poly.entity_id
_entity_poly.type
_entity_poly.pdbx_seq_one_letter_code
_entity_poly.pdbx_strand_id
1 'polypeptide(L)'
;MVVIECPYCDEDIEMDDDASGLFDCPYCDQEFEWGTDEEEEEEEYIPARNRTSKTPKSVYIDYPDNPTLRLTAGVIFSIVMGIYAVLSLFLIFGGLFVASVESDIGDATGVETGGIGIVVVLIGFVMLGIYSTGIYFGVQMAKGRFFALIVCSVVSVLSLIMTFVTWATEDGDECTKWEADPFSGWEQCVEWGSAPFPWFDVVLWTGMIAMLASLIFVPKFRSQFY
;
A
#
# COMPACT_ATOMS: atom_id res chain seq x y z
N MET A 1 2.82 -63.40 -21.26
CA MET A 1 2.06 -62.88 -22.41
C MET A 1 0.92 -62.03 -21.88
N VAL A 2 0.94 -60.73 -22.19
CA VAL A 2 -0.14 -59.78 -21.90
C VAL A 2 -0.93 -59.50 -23.19
N VAL A 3 -2.24 -59.34 -23.06
CA VAL A 3 -3.07 -58.84 -24.15
C VAL A 3 -3.30 -57.36 -23.88
N ILE A 4 -2.88 -56.51 -24.80
CA ILE A 4 -3.09 -55.06 -24.74
C ILE A 4 -3.98 -54.61 -25.90
N GLU A 5 -4.74 -53.55 -25.67
CA GLU A 5 -5.60 -52.96 -26.71
C GLU A 5 -4.82 -51.83 -27.41
N CYS A 6 -4.74 -51.87 -28.74
CA CYS A 6 -4.04 -50.84 -29.50
C CYS A 6 -4.78 -49.49 -29.38
N PRO A 7 -4.11 -48.38 -28.99
CA PRO A 7 -4.77 -47.08 -28.80
C PRO A 7 -5.29 -46.42 -30.09
N TYR A 8 -4.97 -47.00 -31.26
CA TYR A 8 -5.32 -46.42 -32.56
C TYR A 8 -6.38 -47.21 -33.34
N CYS A 9 -6.54 -48.51 -33.07
CA CYS A 9 -7.47 -49.36 -33.81
C CYS A 9 -8.33 -50.28 -32.94
N ASP A 10 -8.23 -50.18 -31.61
CA ASP A 10 -9.03 -50.94 -30.64
C ASP A 10 -8.92 -52.47 -30.79
N GLU A 11 -7.87 -52.95 -31.47
CA GLU A 11 -7.61 -54.38 -31.64
C GLU A 11 -6.62 -54.89 -30.60
N ASP A 12 -6.89 -56.10 -30.12
CA ASP A 12 -6.09 -56.80 -29.12
C ASP A 12 -4.77 -57.31 -29.72
N ILE A 13 -3.65 -56.97 -29.08
CA ILE A 13 -2.29 -57.37 -29.43
C ILE A 13 -1.70 -58.18 -28.27
N GLU A 14 -1.19 -59.37 -28.58
CA GLU A 14 -0.45 -60.20 -27.63
C GLU A 14 1.03 -59.80 -27.59
N MET A 15 1.54 -59.39 -26.43
CA MET A 15 2.95 -59.03 -26.19
C MET A 15 3.55 -59.80 -25.02
N ASP A 16 4.87 -59.82 -24.92
CA ASP A 16 5.58 -60.44 -23.79
C ASP A 16 5.41 -59.60 -22.50
N ASP A 17 5.44 -60.26 -21.33
CA ASP A 17 5.14 -59.60 -20.03
C ASP A 17 6.18 -58.54 -19.61
N ASP A 18 7.36 -58.57 -20.23
CA ASP A 18 8.49 -57.69 -20.01
C ASP A 18 8.77 -56.75 -21.21
N ALA A 19 7.84 -56.66 -22.15
CA ALA A 19 7.96 -55.79 -23.32
C ALA A 19 7.84 -54.31 -22.93
N SER A 20 8.87 -53.52 -23.22
CA SER A 20 8.87 -52.05 -23.07
C SER A 20 9.55 -51.34 -24.25
N GLY A 21 9.14 -50.10 -24.52
CA GLY A 21 9.62 -49.26 -25.63
C GLY A 21 8.54 -48.98 -26.69
N LEU A 22 8.98 -48.63 -27.90
CA LEU A 22 8.13 -48.31 -29.04
C LEU A 22 7.82 -49.57 -29.86
N PHE A 23 6.53 -49.86 -30.08
CA PHE A 23 6.02 -51.02 -30.79
C PHE A 23 5.16 -50.60 -31.99
N ASP A 24 5.23 -51.37 -33.08
CA ASP A 24 4.39 -51.19 -34.26
C ASP A 24 3.15 -52.08 -34.17
N CYS A 25 1.97 -51.50 -34.33
CA CYS A 25 0.74 -52.28 -34.39
C CYS A 25 0.64 -53.07 -35.72
N PRO A 26 0.49 -54.40 -35.71
CA PRO A 26 0.40 -55.22 -36.93
C PRO A 26 -0.92 -55.03 -37.70
N TYR A 27 -1.90 -54.33 -37.13
CA TYR A 27 -3.22 -54.12 -37.73
C TYR A 27 -3.37 -52.74 -38.39
N CYS A 28 -2.63 -51.72 -37.92
CA CYS A 28 -2.76 -50.35 -38.42
C CYS A 28 -1.43 -49.67 -38.75
N ASP A 29 -0.31 -50.39 -38.64
CA ASP A 29 1.07 -49.93 -38.93
C ASP A 29 1.46 -48.62 -38.21
N GLN A 30 0.79 -48.31 -37.09
CA GLN A 30 1.09 -47.15 -36.26
C GLN A 30 1.94 -47.55 -35.06
N GLU A 31 2.96 -46.74 -34.79
CA GLU A 31 3.88 -46.90 -33.68
C GLU A 31 3.22 -46.38 -32.38
N PHE A 32 3.33 -47.13 -31.29
CA PHE A 32 2.87 -46.74 -29.97
C PHE A 32 3.87 -47.17 -28.90
N GLU A 33 3.98 -46.39 -27.83
CA GLU A 33 4.91 -46.67 -26.74
C GLU A 33 4.21 -47.46 -25.64
N TRP A 34 4.87 -48.49 -25.13
CA TRP A 34 4.37 -49.35 -24.07
C TRP A 34 5.48 -49.63 -23.06
N GLY A 35 5.17 -49.73 -21.77
CA GLY A 35 6.12 -50.20 -20.76
C GLY A 35 7.25 -49.24 -20.36
N THR A 36 7.11 -47.93 -20.59
CA THR A 36 8.01 -46.96 -19.94
C THR A 36 7.64 -46.84 -18.46
N ASP A 37 8.57 -47.20 -17.57
CA ASP A 37 8.51 -46.77 -16.18
C ASP A 37 8.57 -45.23 -16.20
N GLU A 38 7.57 -44.55 -15.62
CA GLU A 38 7.51 -43.07 -15.53
C GLU A 38 8.58 -42.48 -14.59
N GLU A 39 9.84 -42.88 -14.75
CA GLU A 39 11.00 -42.25 -14.15
C GLU A 39 12.05 -42.05 -15.26
N GLU A 40 12.40 -40.79 -15.51
CA GLU A 40 13.48 -40.32 -16.40
C GLU A 40 13.08 -39.90 -17.83
N GLU A 41 12.29 -38.83 -17.96
CA GLU A 41 12.48 -37.91 -19.10
C GLU A 41 13.54 -36.86 -18.72
N GLU A 42 14.62 -36.87 -19.50
CA GLU A 42 15.82 -36.04 -19.36
C GLU A 42 15.54 -34.53 -19.51
N GLU A 43 15.43 -33.79 -18.40
CA GLU A 43 15.60 -32.33 -18.40
C GLU A 43 16.83 -31.92 -17.56
N GLU A 44 17.84 -31.42 -18.27
CA GLU A 44 18.98 -30.57 -17.88
C GLU A 44 19.35 -30.51 -16.37
N TYR A 45 20.49 -31.12 -16.02
CA TYR A 45 21.08 -31.14 -14.67
C TYR A 45 21.35 -29.73 -14.09
N ILE A 46 20.49 -29.27 -13.18
CA ILE A 46 20.81 -28.26 -12.16
C ILE A 46 20.80 -28.97 -10.78
N PRO A 47 21.90 -28.97 -10.00
CA PRO A 47 22.01 -29.83 -8.82
C PRO A 47 21.08 -29.38 -7.69
N ALA A 48 20.05 -30.19 -7.41
CA ALA A 48 19.11 -29.98 -6.32
C ALA A 48 19.70 -30.40 -4.96
N ARG A 49 19.79 -29.44 -4.05
CA ARG A 49 20.18 -29.64 -2.65
C ARG A 49 19.08 -30.38 -1.89
N ASN A 50 19.40 -31.59 -1.45
CA ASN A 50 18.59 -32.45 -0.56
C ASN A 50 17.89 -31.67 0.57
N ARG A 51 16.55 -31.58 0.52
CA ARG A 51 15.70 -31.38 1.70
C ARG A 51 14.43 -32.21 1.57
N THR A 52 14.44 -33.31 2.31
CA THR A 52 13.25 -34.04 2.73
C THR A 52 12.34 -33.11 3.55
N SER A 53 11.30 -32.55 2.93
CA SER A 53 10.12 -32.11 3.67
C SER A 53 8.87 -32.70 3.04
N LYS A 54 8.21 -33.55 3.82
CA LYS A 54 6.87 -34.07 3.55
C LYS A 54 5.87 -32.94 3.81
N THR A 55 5.90 -31.93 2.94
CA THR A 55 4.93 -30.84 2.88
C THR A 55 4.09 -31.06 1.64
N PRO A 56 2.75 -30.96 1.73
CA PRO A 56 1.90 -31.05 0.55
C PRO A 56 2.44 -30.06 -0.48
N LYS A 57 2.61 -30.50 -1.74
CA LYS A 57 3.03 -29.64 -2.86
C LYS A 57 1.98 -28.51 -2.97
N SER A 58 2.19 -27.42 -2.24
CA SER A 58 1.57 -26.15 -2.57
C SER A 58 2.09 -25.84 -3.95
N VAL A 59 1.20 -25.77 -4.93
CA VAL A 59 1.53 -25.25 -6.25
C VAL A 59 2.13 -23.86 -6.01
N TYR A 60 3.46 -23.76 -6.08
CA TYR A 60 4.16 -22.49 -6.05
C TYR A 60 3.84 -21.85 -7.38
N ILE A 61 2.78 -21.04 -7.41
CA ILE A 61 2.51 -20.15 -8.52
C ILE A 61 3.65 -19.16 -8.52
N ASP A 62 4.66 -19.42 -9.34
CA ASP A 62 5.75 -18.50 -9.57
C ASP A 62 5.17 -17.27 -10.26
N TYR A 63 5.20 -16.14 -9.56
CA TYR A 63 4.66 -14.90 -10.07
C TYR A 63 5.82 -14.11 -10.66
N PRO A 64 5.77 -13.71 -11.95
CA PRO A 64 6.82 -12.88 -12.51
C PRO A 64 6.96 -11.59 -11.69
N ASP A 65 8.17 -11.38 -11.18
CA ASP A 65 8.54 -10.22 -10.39
C ASP A 65 8.39 -8.94 -11.22
N ASN A 66 7.36 -8.17 -10.92
CA ASN A 66 7.15 -6.84 -11.49
C ASN A 66 7.52 -5.78 -10.44
N PRO A 67 8.79 -5.35 -10.36
CA PRO A 67 9.23 -4.38 -9.34
C PRO A 67 8.57 -3.01 -9.49
N THR A 68 7.94 -2.73 -10.63
CA THR A 68 7.21 -1.51 -10.93
C THR A 68 6.12 -1.22 -9.90
N LEU A 69 5.43 -2.24 -9.38
CA LEU A 69 4.31 -2.02 -8.47
C LEU A 69 4.77 -1.49 -7.11
N ARG A 70 5.76 -2.12 -6.47
CA ARG A 70 6.34 -1.61 -5.22
C ARG A 70 7.00 -0.24 -5.39
N LEU A 71 7.65 -0.01 -6.53
CA LEU A 71 8.32 1.26 -6.83
C LEU A 71 7.29 2.39 -6.97
N THR A 72 6.24 2.18 -7.76
CA THR A 72 5.18 3.17 -7.98
C THR A 72 4.45 3.50 -6.68
N ALA A 73 4.09 2.49 -5.88
CA ALA A 73 3.43 2.70 -4.59
C ALA A 73 4.30 3.50 -3.61
N GLY A 74 5.58 3.14 -3.47
CA GLY A 74 6.52 3.85 -2.61
C GLY A 74 6.78 5.29 -3.08
N VAL A 75 6.90 5.52 -4.39
CA VAL A 75 7.08 6.85 -4.98
C VAL A 75 5.84 7.72 -4.76
N ILE A 76 4.63 7.20 -5.00
CA ILE A 76 3.37 7.93 -4.77
C ILE A 76 3.26 8.35 -3.32
N PHE A 77 3.47 7.43 -2.37
CA PHE A 77 3.44 7.75 -0.93
C PHE A 77 4.48 8.83 -0.57
N SER A 78 5.70 8.71 -1.11
CA SER A 78 6.77 9.69 -0.86
C SER A 78 6.44 11.07 -1.43
N ILE A 79 5.79 11.15 -2.59
CA ILE A 79 5.35 12.41 -3.18
C ILE A 79 4.28 13.06 -2.30
N VAL A 80 3.27 12.30 -1.87
CA VAL A 80 2.21 12.79 -0.98
C VAL A 80 2.81 13.34 0.32
N MET A 81 3.70 12.58 0.97
CA MET A 81 4.41 13.04 2.16
C MET A 81 5.29 14.26 1.90
N GLY A 82 5.91 14.34 0.72
CA GLY A 82 6.67 15.50 0.27
C GLY A 82 5.82 16.76 0.15
N ILE A 83 4.59 16.65 -0.38
CA ILE A 83 3.65 17.77 -0.48
C ILE A 83 3.29 18.28 0.92
N TYR A 84 2.93 17.39 1.85
CA TYR A 84 2.63 17.79 3.23
C TYR A 84 3.84 18.39 3.96
N ALA A 85 5.05 17.88 3.69
CA ALA A 85 6.28 18.49 4.21
C ALA A 85 6.46 19.92 3.66
N VAL A 86 6.19 20.17 2.38
CA VAL A 86 6.23 21.53 1.80
C VAL A 86 5.15 22.42 2.43
N LEU A 87 3.93 21.92 2.63
CA LEU A 87 2.87 22.66 3.33
C LEU A 87 3.27 23.01 4.78
N SER A 88 3.98 22.11 5.47
CA SER A 88 4.51 22.40 6.81
C SER A 88 5.56 23.52 6.81
N LEU A 89 6.36 23.64 5.75
CA LEU A 89 7.29 24.77 5.60
C LEU A 89 6.53 26.09 5.43
N PHE A 90 5.46 26.11 4.64
CA PHE A 90 4.60 27.29 4.53
C PHE A 90 3.99 27.68 5.89
N LEU A 91 3.58 26.69 6.69
CA LEU A 91 3.07 26.93 8.05
C LEU A 91 4.14 27.52 8.97
N ILE A 92 5.40 27.06 8.88
CA ILE A 92 6.54 27.64 9.62
C ILE A 92 6.76 29.10 9.20
N PHE A 93 6.81 29.39 7.90
CA PHE A 93 6.97 30.77 7.42
C PHE A 93 5.82 31.67 7.85
N GLY A 94 4.58 31.18 7.81
CA GLY A 94 3.41 31.89 8.31
C GLY A 94 3.49 32.17 9.81
N GLY A 95 3.89 31.18 10.61
CA GLY A 95 4.09 31.35 12.05
C GLY A 95 5.20 32.35 12.40
N LEU A 96 6.31 32.36 11.65
CA LEU A 96 7.37 33.37 11.81
C LEU A 96 6.89 34.78 11.49
N PHE A 97 6.05 34.94 10.46
CA PHE A 97 5.45 36.22 10.13
C PHE A 97 4.53 36.70 11.26
N VAL A 98 3.64 35.84 11.75
CA VAL A 98 2.75 36.17 12.88
C VAL A 98 3.57 36.53 14.12
N ALA A 99 4.62 35.77 14.44
CA ALA A 99 5.50 36.06 15.57
C ALA A 99 6.16 37.44 15.45
N SER A 100 6.55 37.85 14.24
CA SER A 100 7.15 39.18 14.02
C SER A 100 6.15 40.32 14.19
N VAL A 101 4.88 40.10 13.83
CA VAL A 101 3.82 41.09 14.03
C VAL A 101 3.44 41.18 15.50
N GLU A 102 3.37 40.04 16.20
CA GLU A 102 3.05 39.99 17.63
C GLU A 102 4.10 40.68 18.50
N SER A 103 5.38 40.62 18.13
CA SER A 103 6.43 41.35 18.85
C SER A 103 6.30 42.87 18.71
N ASP A 104 5.98 43.35 17.50
CA ASP A 104 5.82 44.78 17.25
C ASP A 104 4.58 45.35 17.97
N ILE A 105 3.49 44.58 18.03
CA ILE A 105 2.27 44.97 18.75
C ILE A 105 2.47 44.94 20.27
N GLY A 106 3.20 43.96 20.78
CA GLY A 106 3.52 43.86 22.22
C GLY A 106 4.28 45.11 22.71
N ASP A 107 5.27 45.55 21.95
CA ASP A 107 6.05 46.76 22.25
C ASP A 107 5.21 48.05 22.11
N ALA A 108 4.28 48.10 21.14
CA ALA A 108 3.45 49.28 20.89
C ALA A 108 2.28 49.44 21.88
N THR A 109 1.69 48.34 22.35
CA THR A 109 0.48 48.34 23.18
C THR A 109 0.74 48.03 24.66
N GLY A 110 1.92 47.52 25.01
CA GLY A 110 2.27 47.11 26.36
C GLY A 110 1.48 45.89 26.86
N VAL A 111 0.77 45.20 25.97
CA VAL A 111 0.02 43.96 26.25
C VAL A 111 0.91 42.77 25.92
N GLU A 112 1.04 41.82 26.85
CA GLU A 112 1.74 40.56 26.59
C GLU A 112 0.97 39.77 25.52
N THR A 113 1.51 39.70 24.30
CA THR A 113 0.95 38.90 23.21
C THR A 113 1.29 37.42 23.45
N GLY A 114 0.28 36.55 23.41
CA GLY A 114 0.32 35.15 23.87
C GLY A 114 1.23 34.18 23.11
N GLY A 115 2.16 34.67 22.28
CA GLY A 115 3.15 33.87 21.57
C GLY A 115 2.58 32.88 20.56
N ILE A 116 1.42 33.19 19.96
CA ILE A 116 0.71 32.30 19.04
C ILE A 116 1.59 31.97 17.84
N GLY A 117 2.34 32.95 17.32
CA GLY A 117 3.27 32.74 16.21
C GLY A 117 4.34 31.68 16.52
N ILE A 118 4.91 31.70 17.73
CA ILE A 118 5.92 30.71 18.16
C ILE A 118 5.29 29.31 18.28
N VAL A 119 4.06 29.21 18.82
CA VAL A 119 3.34 27.93 18.91
C VAL A 119 3.10 27.33 17.53
N VAL A 120 2.66 28.14 16.56
CA VAL A 120 2.46 27.71 15.17
C VAL A 120 3.77 27.21 14.55
N VAL A 121 4.89 27.91 14.78
CA VAL A 121 6.21 27.47 14.31
C VAL A 121 6.61 26.11 14.88
N LEU A 122 6.41 25.89 16.19
CA LEU A 122 6.72 24.61 16.84
C LEU A 122 5.88 23.46 16.26
N ILE A 123 4.58 23.70 16.05
CA ILE A 123 3.69 22.72 15.39
C ILE A 123 4.20 22.42 13.98
N GLY A 124 4.64 23.44 13.23
CA GLY A 124 5.22 23.29 11.91
C GLY A 124 6.45 22.39 11.89
N PHE A 125 7.37 22.54 12.83
CA PHE A 125 8.54 21.67 12.94
C PHE A 125 8.18 20.22 13.28
N VAL A 126 7.22 20.00 14.17
CA VAL A 126 6.73 18.66 14.51
C VAL A 126 6.14 17.98 13.28
N MET A 127 5.28 18.69 12.55
CA MET A 127 4.66 18.20 11.32
C MET A 127 5.71 17.89 10.25
N LEU A 128 6.69 18.77 10.05
CA LEU A 128 7.80 18.54 9.12
C LEU A 128 8.58 17.27 9.48
N GLY A 129 8.86 17.08 10.77
CA GLY A 129 9.48 15.87 11.29
C GLY A 129 8.68 14.62 10.91
N ILE A 130 7.38 14.60 11.19
CA ILE A 130 6.49 13.48 10.85
C ILE A 130 6.50 13.21 9.34
N TYR A 131 6.29 14.21 8.50
CA TYR A 131 6.23 14.02 7.05
C TYR A 131 7.57 13.59 6.45
N SER A 132 8.68 14.12 6.96
CA SER A 132 10.02 13.68 6.53
C SER A 132 10.29 12.20 6.88
N THR A 133 9.82 11.72 8.03
CA THR A 133 9.87 10.28 8.35
C THR A 133 8.97 9.46 7.42
N GLY A 134 7.82 10.02 7.01
CA GLY A 134 6.96 9.43 5.98
C GLY A 134 7.70 9.21 4.66
N ILE A 135 8.45 10.20 4.17
CA ILE A 135 9.28 10.06 2.96
C ILE A 135 10.31 8.94 3.13
N TYR A 136 10.98 8.87 4.29
CA TYR A 136 11.94 7.80 4.58
C TYR A 136 11.31 6.41 4.46
N PHE A 137 10.13 6.20 5.06
CA PHE A 137 9.42 4.92 4.97
C PHE A 137 8.89 4.63 3.57
N GLY A 138 8.45 5.64 2.82
CA GLY A 138 8.08 5.50 1.41
C GLY A 138 9.25 5.00 0.54
N VAL A 139 10.46 5.50 0.77
CA VAL A 139 11.68 5.00 0.10
C VAL A 139 12.03 3.58 0.55
N GLN A 140 11.85 3.23 1.83
CA GLN A 140 12.09 1.87 2.31
C GLN A 140 11.08 0.87 1.75
N MET A 141 9.83 1.29 1.54
CA MET A 141 8.81 0.51 0.84
C MET A 141 9.24 0.25 -0.60
N ALA A 142 9.72 1.26 -1.32
CA ALA A 142 10.22 1.10 -2.69
C ALA A 142 11.41 0.11 -2.79
N LYS A 143 12.21 -0.01 -1.73
CA LYS A 143 13.30 -0.99 -1.62
C LYS A 143 12.83 -2.43 -1.33
N GLY A 144 11.52 -2.66 -1.18
CA GLY A 144 10.96 -3.99 -0.92
C GLY A 144 10.96 -4.39 0.55
N ARG A 145 11.13 -3.47 1.51
CA ARG A 145 11.06 -3.84 2.93
C ARG A 145 9.60 -3.97 3.39
N PHE A 146 9.14 -5.19 3.68
CA PHE A 146 7.76 -5.43 4.14
C PHE A 146 7.35 -4.61 5.36
N PHE A 147 8.25 -4.42 6.33
CA PHE A 147 7.94 -3.62 7.53
C PHE A 147 7.57 -2.17 7.18
N ALA A 148 8.21 -1.59 6.16
CA ALA A 148 7.95 -0.21 5.75
C ALA A 148 6.54 -0.07 5.18
N LEU A 149 6.06 -1.10 4.47
CA LEU A 149 4.70 -1.15 3.94
C LEU A 149 3.65 -1.20 5.05
N ILE A 150 3.90 -1.95 6.14
CA ILE A 150 3.04 -1.93 7.33
C ILE A 150 3.01 -0.53 7.95
N VAL A 151 4.17 0.08 8.15
CA VAL A 151 4.28 1.42 8.76
C VAL A 151 3.52 2.46 7.93
N CYS A 152 3.72 2.49 6.61
CA CYS A 152 2.99 3.40 5.73
C CYS A 152 1.48 3.16 5.76
N SER A 153 1.03 1.90 5.83
CA SER A 153 -0.40 1.57 5.92
C SER A 153 -1.01 2.12 7.22
N VAL A 154 -0.33 1.93 8.36
CA VAL A 154 -0.77 2.46 9.65
C VAL A 154 -0.82 3.98 9.62
N VAL A 155 0.22 4.64 9.09
CA VAL A 155 0.25 6.10 8.96
C VAL A 155 -0.91 6.61 8.11
N SER A 156 -1.20 6.00 6.95
CA SER A 156 -2.34 6.41 6.12
C SER A 156 -3.69 6.27 6.84
N VAL A 157 -3.87 5.22 7.63
CA VAL A 157 -5.10 5.02 8.43
C VAL A 157 -5.21 6.08 9.53
N LEU A 158 -4.12 6.34 10.25
CA LEU A 158 -4.10 7.37 11.29
C LEU A 158 -4.36 8.76 10.70
N SER A 159 -3.79 9.08 9.54
CA SER A 159 -4.04 10.35 8.86
C SER A 159 -5.52 10.49 8.47
N LEU A 160 -6.15 9.44 7.93
CA LEU A 160 -7.58 9.47 7.62
C LEU A 160 -8.44 9.73 8.87
N ILE A 161 -8.12 9.05 9.98
CA ILE A 161 -8.83 9.25 11.25
C ILE A 161 -8.65 10.70 11.72
N MET A 162 -7.43 11.23 11.67
CA MET A 162 -7.17 12.62 12.03
C MET A 162 -7.96 13.59 11.17
N THR A 163 -8.08 13.37 9.85
CA THR A 163 -8.93 14.19 8.96
C THR A 163 -10.39 14.22 9.42
N PHE A 164 -10.95 13.09 9.85
CA PHE A 164 -12.31 13.07 10.37
C PHE A 164 -12.44 13.74 11.73
N VAL A 165 -11.44 13.56 12.61
CA VAL A 165 -11.44 14.21 13.93
C VAL A 165 -11.35 15.72 13.77
N THR A 166 -10.43 16.24 12.94
CA THR A 166 -10.29 17.67 12.72
C THR A 166 -11.58 18.26 12.16
N TRP A 167 -12.16 17.63 11.14
CA TRP A 167 -13.44 18.07 10.57
C TRP A 167 -14.59 18.05 11.58
N ALA A 168 -14.67 17.02 12.43
CA ALA A 168 -15.73 16.92 13.44
C ALA A 168 -15.58 17.94 14.58
N THR A 169 -14.39 18.52 14.76
CA THR A 169 -14.10 19.52 15.80
C THR A 169 -14.05 20.96 15.27
N GLU A 170 -14.10 21.14 13.95
CA GLU A 170 -13.96 22.45 13.32
C GLU A 170 -15.35 23.10 13.14
N ASP A 171 -15.50 24.30 13.70
CA ASP A 171 -16.68 25.14 13.50
C ASP A 171 -16.64 25.71 12.08
N GLY A 172 -17.80 25.79 11.42
CA GLY A 172 -17.92 26.33 10.07
C GLY A 172 -17.97 27.86 10.05
N ASP A 173 -17.62 28.44 8.91
CA ASP A 173 -17.55 29.90 8.72
C ASP A 173 -18.94 30.57 8.60
N GLU A 174 -19.99 29.79 8.38
CA GLU A 174 -21.35 30.30 8.21
C GLU A 174 -22.08 30.39 9.56
N CYS A 175 -22.42 31.62 9.97
CA CYS A 175 -23.24 31.82 11.15
C CYS A 175 -24.69 31.41 10.90
N THR A 176 -25.21 30.47 11.69
CA THR A 176 -26.59 29.99 11.58
C THR A 176 -27.56 30.78 12.45
N LYS A 177 -27.08 31.40 13.52
CA LYS A 177 -27.90 32.18 14.46
C LYS A 177 -27.18 33.42 15.00
N TRP A 178 -27.83 34.57 14.80
CA TRP A 178 -27.41 35.88 15.32
C TRP A 178 -28.26 36.29 16.52
N GLU A 179 -27.64 36.80 17.57
CA GLU A 179 -28.32 37.46 18.69
C GLU A 179 -27.69 38.82 18.97
N ALA A 180 -28.52 39.81 19.35
CA ALA A 180 -28.04 41.13 19.70
C ALA A 180 -27.55 41.16 21.16
N ASP A 181 -26.33 41.67 21.36
CA ASP A 181 -25.76 41.86 22.69
C ASP A 181 -26.61 42.82 23.54
N PRO A 182 -27.10 42.41 24.72
CA PRO A 182 -27.98 43.24 25.56
C PRO A 182 -27.33 44.55 26.04
N PHE A 183 -26.00 44.62 26.06
CA PHE A 183 -25.26 45.77 26.58
C PHE A 183 -24.80 46.74 25.49
N SER A 184 -24.48 46.21 24.30
CA SER A 184 -23.82 46.96 23.24
C SER A 184 -24.68 47.10 21.97
N GLY A 185 -25.72 46.27 21.82
CA GLY A 185 -26.68 46.31 20.71
C GLY A 185 -26.15 45.77 19.38
N TRP A 186 -24.92 45.26 19.34
CA TRP A 186 -24.32 44.67 18.15
C TRP A 186 -24.75 43.21 18.00
N GLU A 187 -24.92 42.74 16.77
CA GLU A 187 -25.22 41.34 16.48
C GLU A 187 -23.95 40.49 16.61
N GLN A 188 -24.01 39.47 17.46
CA GLN A 188 -22.96 38.46 17.59
C GLN A 188 -23.48 37.09 17.13
N CYS A 189 -22.60 36.31 16.53
CA CYS A 189 -22.92 34.94 16.17
C CYS A 189 -22.87 34.05 17.41
N VAL A 190 -23.94 33.29 17.65
CA VAL A 190 -24.05 32.41 18.82
C VAL A 190 -23.97 30.92 18.43
N GLU A 191 -24.26 30.60 17.17
CA GLU A 191 -24.26 29.24 16.65
C GLU A 191 -23.62 29.21 15.26
N TRP A 192 -22.49 28.51 15.17
CA TRP A 192 -21.74 28.32 13.93
C TRP A 192 -22.24 27.07 13.20
N GLY A 193 -22.26 27.13 11.87
CA GLY A 193 -22.57 25.98 11.01
C GLY A 193 -21.46 24.93 11.05
N SER A 194 -21.62 23.83 10.31
CA SER A 194 -20.59 22.80 10.19
C SER A 194 -19.52 23.18 9.17
N ALA A 195 -18.25 22.91 9.46
CA ALA A 195 -17.16 23.08 8.50
C ALA A 195 -17.38 22.26 7.21
N PRO A 196 -16.91 22.77 6.05
CA PRO A 196 -17.04 22.06 4.78
C PRO A 196 -16.30 20.72 4.82
N PHE A 197 -16.90 19.70 4.21
CA PHE A 197 -16.34 18.36 4.24
C PHE A 197 -14.98 18.28 3.49
N PRO A 198 -13.92 17.72 4.10
CA PRO A 198 -12.58 17.64 3.50
C PRO A 198 -12.47 16.52 2.47
N TRP A 199 -13.19 16.65 1.36
CA TRP A 199 -13.32 15.58 0.36
C TRP A 199 -11.99 15.16 -0.25
N PHE A 200 -11.09 16.12 -0.51
CA PHE A 200 -9.80 15.84 -1.13
C PHE A 200 -8.93 14.94 -0.25
N ASP A 201 -8.79 15.28 1.03
CA ASP A 201 -8.01 14.48 1.98
C ASP A 201 -8.63 13.09 2.19
N VAL A 202 -9.96 13.01 2.28
CA VAL A 202 -10.65 11.72 2.41
C VAL A 202 -10.39 10.84 1.19
N VAL A 203 -10.52 11.36 -0.03
CA VAL A 203 -10.25 10.61 -1.26
C VAL A 203 -8.77 10.21 -1.35
N LEU A 204 -7.85 11.11 -1.00
CA LEU A 204 -6.42 10.86 -1.01
C LEU A 204 -6.04 9.74 -0.05
N TRP A 205 -6.46 9.82 1.21
CA TRP A 205 -6.10 8.83 2.23
C TRP A 205 -6.81 7.50 2.01
N THR A 206 -8.08 7.50 1.59
CA THR A 206 -8.77 6.25 1.24
C THR A 206 -8.14 5.55 0.04
N GLY A 207 -7.76 6.29 -1.00
CA GLY A 207 -7.03 5.76 -2.15
C GLY A 207 -5.67 5.18 -1.76
N MET A 208 -4.93 5.89 -0.90
CA MET A 208 -3.67 5.41 -0.31
C MET A 208 -3.86 4.10 0.45
N ILE A 209 -4.86 4.02 1.33
CA ILE A 209 -5.18 2.81 2.10
C ILE A 209 -5.55 1.66 1.18
N ALA A 210 -6.39 1.89 0.17
CA ALA A 210 -6.80 0.86 -0.78
C ALA A 210 -5.59 0.29 -1.55
N MET A 211 -4.70 1.18 -2.02
CA MET A 211 -3.45 0.77 -2.67
C MET A 211 -2.58 -0.07 -1.74
N LEU A 212 -2.32 0.40 -0.53
CA LEU A 212 -1.46 -0.31 0.43
C LEU A 212 -2.06 -1.64 0.90
N ALA A 213 -3.37 -1.67 1.15
CA ALA A 213 -4.10 -2.89 1.48
C ALA A 213 -4.01 -3.93 0.35
N SER A 214 -4.08 -3.49 -0.91
CA SER A 214 -3.91 -4.40 -2.05
C SER A 214 -2.52 -5.06 -2.05
N LEU A 215 -1.48 -4.32 -1.69
CA LEU A 215 -0.11 -4.85 -1.58
C LEU A 215 0.08 -5.80 -0.39
N ILE A 216 -0.68 -5.61 0.69
CA ILE A 216 -0.66 -6.47 1.88
C ILE A 216 -1.39 -7.79 1.64
N PHE A 217 -2.61 -7.71 1.12
CA PHE A 217 -3.56 -8.83 1.13
C PHE A 217 -3.55 -9.66 -0.15
N VAL A 218 -3.07 -9.13 -1.27
CA VAL A 218 -2.93 -9.92 -2.50
C VAL A 218 -1.61 -10.69 -2.46
N PRO A 219 -1.63 -12.05 -2.43
CA PRO A 219 -0.42 -12.86 -2.30
C PRO A 219 0.63 -12.58 -3.38
N LYS A 220 0.17 -12.34 -4.62
CA LYS A 220 0.98 -11.93 -5.78
C LYS A 220 1.81 -10.68 -5.52
N PHE A 221 1.26 -9.70 -4.81
CA PHE A 221 1.95 -8.43 -4.58
C PHE A 221 2.80 -8.47 -3.32
N ARG A 222 2.34 -9.22 -2.31
CA ARG A 222 3.09 -9.43 -1.07
C ARG A 222 4.40 -10.17 -1.30
N SER A 223 4.48 -11.07 -2.29
CA SER A 223 5.74 -11.79 -2.60
C SER A 223 6.90 -10.86 -2.95
N GLN A 224 6.63 -9.64 -3.42
CA GLN A 224 7.64 -8.66 -3.83
C GLN A 224 8.41 -7.99 -2.67
N PHE A 225 8.04 -8.28 -1.42
CA PHE A 225 8.55 -7.64 -0.21
C PHE A 225 9.32 -8.59 0.73
N TYR A 226 9.63 -9.81 0.27
CA TYR A 226 10.45 -10.80 1.00
C TYR A 226 11.92 -10.74 0.63
#